data_AF-A0A445ARC8-F1
#
_entry.id   AF-A0A445ARC8-F1
#
_cell.length_a   1.000
_cell.length_b   1.000
_cell.length_c   1.000
_cell.angle_alpha   90.00
_cell.angle_beta   90.00
_cell.angle_gamma   90.00
#
_symmetry.space_group_name_H-M   'P 1'
#
loop_
_entity.id
_entity.type
_entity.pdbx_description
1 polymer ?
#
loop_
_entity_poly.entity_id
_entity_poly.type
_entity_poly.pdbx_seq_one_letter_code
_entity_poly.pdbx_strand_id
1 'polypeptide(L)'
;MIFSSNRLLPCVTEHLLAEIVQLTVTDITKAIEWLQCSYLYVRMKKNPENYSIKKGISGDRLVKHVQGAIVVLHYAMLDICVKKVNELSQHQMVEIDKDGFLLSPLDPGRLMTVLFEI
;
A
#
# COMPACT_ATOMS: atom_id res chain seq x y z
N MET A 1 16.31 8.88 -0.89
CA MET A 1 16.67 7.46 -0.84
C MET A 1 16.27 6.81 -2.15
N ILE A 2 17.20 6.16 -2.85
CA ILE A 2 16.95 5.53 -4.15
C ILE A 2 16.88 4.02 -3.89
N PHE A 3 15.68 3.48 -3.70
CA PHE A 3 15.50 2.05 -3.46
C PHE A 3 15.75 1.25 -4.75
N SER A 4 16.69 0.31 -4.68
CA SER A 4 17.19 -0.49 -5.82
C SER A 4 16.22 -1.61 -6.23
N SER A 5 15.49 -1.33 -7.31
CA SER A 5 15.33 -2.14 -8.54
C SER A 5 14.71 -3.55 -8.58
N ASN A 6 14.73 -4.44 -7.57
CA ASN A 6 14.23 -5.81 -7.85
C ASN A 6 13.63 -6.65 -6.71
N ARG A 7 13.36 -6.07 -5.53
CA ARG A 7 12.86 -6.81 -4.35
C ARG A 7 11.58 -6.23 -3.74
N LEU A 8 10.91 -5.33 -4.47
CA LEU A 8 9.86 -4.45 -3.93
C LEU A 8 8.60 -5.18 -3.47
N LEU A 9 8.04 -6.12 -4.24
CA LEU A 9 6.75 -6.76 -3.92
C LEU A 9 6.69 -7.46 -2.54
N PRO A 10 7.67 -8.31 -2.16
CA PRO A 10 7.65 -8.95 -0.84
C PRO A 10 8.00 -7.98 0.30
N CYS A 11 8.80 -6.94 0.06
CA CYS A 11 9.21 -5.99 1.10
C CYS A 11 8.32 -4.72 1.18
N VAL A 12 7.25 -4.58 0.39
CA VAL A 12 6.38 -3.37 0.43
C VAL A 12 5.86 -3.14 1.85
N THR A 13 5.46 -4.21 2.55
CA THR A 13 4.92 -4.14 3.91
C THR A 13 5.95 -3.58 4.91
N GLU A 14 7.21 -4.02 4.81
CA GLU A 14 8.31 -3.61 5.69
C GLU A 14 8.68 -2.14 5.48
N HIS A 15 8.80 -1.71 4.22
CA HIS A 15 9.11 -0.32 3.90
C HIS A 15 7.96 0.62 4.26
N LEU A 16 6.71 0.20 4.01
CA LEU A 16 5.54 0.97 4.41
C LEU A 16 5.50 1.15 5.93
N LEU A 17 5.81 0.10 6.70
CA LEU A 17 5.90 0.18 8.16
C LEU A 17 6.99 1.16 8.60
N ALA A 18 8.18 1.11 7.98
CA ALA A 18 9.27 2.04 8.29
C ALA A 18 8.86 3.51 8.08
N GLU A 19 8.15 3.81 6.99
CA GLU A 19 7.69 5.16 6.66
C GLU A 19 6.56 5.65 7.58
N ILE A 20 5.72 4.73 8.08
CA ILE A 20 4.72 5.03 9.13
C ILE A 20 5.42 5.32 10.45
N VAL A 21 6.43 4.52 10.82
CA VAL A 21 7.23 4.72 12.03
C VAL A 21 8.01 6.04 11.98
N GLN A 22 8.52 6.42 10.81
CA GLN A 22 9.19 7.70 10.56
C GLN A 22 8.23 8.89 10.44
N LEU A 23 6.91 8.66 10.50
CA LEU A 23 5.85 9.67 10.36
C LEU A 23 5.83 10.39 9.00
N THR A 24 6.48 9.83 7.98
CA THR A 24 6.35 10.29 6.59
C THR A 24 4.98 9.94 6.04
N VAL A 25 4.47 8.75 6.40
CA VAL A 25 3.14 8.23 6.04
C VAL A 25 2.25 8.22 7.29
N THR A 26 1.38 9.21 7.41
CA THR A 26 0.53 9.42 8.60
C THR A 26 -0.91 8.95 8.43
N ASP A 27 -1.31 8.67 7.19
CA ASP A 27 -2.68 8.38 6.83
C ASP A 27 -2.73 7.55 5.54
N ILE A 28 -3.89 6.96 5.27
CA ILE A 28 -4.13 6.13 4.09
C ILE A 28 -3.86 6.89 2.78
N THR A 29 -4.16 8.19 2.70
CA THR A 29 -3.94 8.98 1.48
C THR A 29 -2.45 9.07 1.17
N LYS A 30 -1.62 9.41 2.16
CA LYS A 30 -0.17 9.41 2.00
C LYS A 30 0.40 8.02 1.73
N ALA A 31 -0.18 6.97 2.30
CA ALA A 31 0.23 5.59 2.01
C ALA A 31 -0.01 5.23 0.53
N ILE A 32 -1.15 5.68 -0.03
CA ILE A 32 -1.44 5.54 -1.46
C ILE A 32 -0.46 6.35 -2.30
N GLU A 33 -0.20 7.61 -1.94
CA GLU A 33 0.77 8.46 -2.65
C GLU A 33 2.18 7.86 -2.62
N TRP A 34 2.60 7.31 -1.48
CA TRP A 34 3.89 6.62 -1.34
C TRP A 34 3.94 5.39 -2.26
N LEU A 35 2.88 4.58 -2.29
CA LEU A 35 2.78 3.44 -3.20
C LEU A 35 2.74 3.88 -4.68
N GLN A 36 2.08 4.99 -5.00
CA GLN A 36 2.01 5.56 -6.36
C GLN A 36 3.35 6.13 -6.81
N CYS A 37 4.10 6.77 -5.92
CA CYS A 37 5.46 7.25 -6.16
C CYS A 37 6.47 6.09 -6.21
N SER A 38 6.19 4.99 -5.53
CA SER A 38 6.99 3.77 -5.62
C SER A 38 6.90 3.17 -7.03
N TYR A 39 7.95 2.46 -7.45
CA TYR A 39 8.09 1.82 -8.77
C TYR A 39 6.92 0.89 -9.17
N LEU A 40 6.01 0.57 -8.23
CA LEU A 40 4.80 -0.24 -8.44
C LEU A 40 3.83 0.39 -9.46
N TYR A 41 3.56 1.70 -9.39
CA TYR A 41 2.64 2.37 -10.33
C TYR A 41 3.16 2.34 -11.78
N VAL A 42 4.47 2.55 -11.96
CA VAL A 42 5.13 2.47 -13.27
C VAL A 42 5.05 1.05 -13.84
N ARG A 43 5.15 0.02 -13.00
CA ARG A 43 5.07 -1.39 -13.41
C ARG A 43 3.63 -1.82 -13.71
N MET A 44 2.64 -1.38 -12.93
CA MET A 44 1.23 -1.64 -13.19
C MET A 44 0.76 -0.97 -14.50
N LYS A 45 1.27 0.24 -14.81
CA LYS A 45 1.03 0.89 -16.10
C LYS A 45 1.65 0.12 -17.28
N LYS A 46 2.80 -0.53 -17.08
CA LYS A 46 3.52 -1.28 -18.13
C LYS A 46 2.98 -2.71 -18.35
N ASN A 47 2.53 -3.40 -17.31
CA ASN A 47 2.01 -4.78 -17.39
C ASN A 47 0.80 -4.98 -16.45
N PRO A 48 -0.38 -4.44 -16.79
CA PRO A 48 -1.57 -4.52 -15.94
C PRO A 48 -2.09 -5.96 -15.73
N GLU A 49 -1.91 -6.84 -16.72
CA GLU A 49 -2.29 -8.27 -16.68
C GLU A 49 -1.60 -9.04 -15.52
N ASN A 50 -0.34 -8.71 -15.23
CA ASN A 50 0.50 -9.46 -14.27
C ASN A 50 0.12 -9.18 -12.81
N TYR A 51 -0.64 -8.12 -12.56
CA TYR A 51 -1.11 -7.77 -11.23
C TYR A 51 -2.45 -8.40 -10.89
N SER A 52 -2.99 -9.24 -11.79
CA SER A 52 -4.25 -9.94 -11.58
C SER A 52 -5.25 -9.02 -10.90
N ILE A 53 -5.66 -7.94 -11.60
CA ILE A 53 -6.82 -7.13 -11.22
C ILE A 53 -8.02 -8.09 -11.30
N LYS A 54 -8.10 -8.97 -10.31
CA LYS A 54 -9.05 -10.05 -10.22
C LYS A 54 -10.38 -9.34 -10.12
N LYS A 55 -11.31 -9.79 -10.96
CA LYS A 55 -12.74 -9.51 -10.99
C LYS A 55 -13.42 -9.88 -9.64
N GLY A 56 -12.88 -9.42 -8.52
CA GLY A 56 -13.29 -9.73 -7.15
C GLY A 56 -13.96 -8.56 -6.44
N ILE A 57 -14.21 -7.45 -7.14
CA ILE A 57 -15.21 -6.48 -6.71
C ILE A 57 -16.57 -7.09 -7.09
N SER A 58 -17.11 -7.93 -6.21
CA SER A 58 -18.53 -8.32 -6.24
C SER A 58 -19.36 -7.09 -5.91
N GLY A 59 -19.52 -6.22 -6.90
CA GLY A 59 -20.21 -4.94 -6.76
C GLY A 59 -19.73 -3.90 -7.76
N ASP A 60 -19.64 -4.26 -9.05
CA ASP A 60 -20.31 -3.51 -10.10
C ASP A 60 -19.84 -3.94 -11.49
N ARG A 61 -20.78 -4.52 -12.24
CA ARG A 61 -20.63 -4.73 -13.69
C ARG A 61 -20.59 -3.41 -14.48
N LEU A 62 -20.80 -2.27 -13.81
CA LEU A 62 -20.80 -0.91 -14.37
C LEU A 62 -19.39 -0.29 -14.48
N VAL A 63 -18.47 -0.61 -13.58
CA VAL A 63 -17.12 0.01 -13.54
C VAL A 63 -16.26 -0.37 -14.74
N LYS A 64 -16.57 -1.48 -15.41
CA LYS A 64 -15.78 -2.00 -16.53
C LYS A 64 -15.97 -1.25 -17.85
N HIS A 65 -17.02 -0.43 -17.98
CA HIS A 65 -17.35 0.22 -19.26
C HIS A 65 -17.05 1.72 -19.29
N VAL A 66 -16.77 2.36 -18.14
CA VAL A 66 -16.69 3.83 -18.04
C VAL A 66 -15.38 4.33 -17.41
N GLN A 67 -14.65 3.51 -16.64
CA GLN A 67 -13.46 3.98 -15.94
C GLN A 67 -12.19 3.86 -16.81
N GLY A 68 -11.64 5.01 -17.24
CA GLY A 68 -10.36 5.07 -17.96
C GLY A 68 -9.22 4.38 -17.18
N ALA A 69 -8.20 3.90 -17.90
CA ALA A 69 -7.10 3.09 -17.35
C ALA A 69 -6.44 3.67 -16.09
N ILE A 70 -6.36 5.00 -15.99
CA ILE A 70 -5.82 5.72 -14.82
C ILE A 70 -6.65 5.48 -13.55
N VAL A 71 -7.98 5.48 -13.69
CA VAL A 71 -8.87 5.33 -12.54
C VAL A 71 -8.83 3.89 -12.01
N VAL A 72 -8.79 2.90 -12.91
CA VAL A 72 -8.64 1.48 -12.55
C VAL A 72 -7.33 1.25 -11.79
N LEU A 73 -6.24 1.89 -12.22
CA LEU A 73 -4.96 1.83 -11.52
C LEU A 73 -5.06 2.45 -10.11
N HIS A 74 -5.70 3.60 -9.98
CA HIS A 74 -5.87 4.24 -8.67
C HIS A 74 -6.64 3.33 -7.70
N TYR A 75 -7.75 2.73 -8.14
CA TYR A 75 -8.51 1.79 -7.32
C TYR A 75 -7.69 0.55 -6.94
N ALA A 76 -6.93 -0.01 -7.88
CA ALA A 76 -6.07 -1.16 -7.57
C ALA A 76 -4.98 -0.82 -6.54
N MET A 77 -4.41 0.38 -6.61
CA MET A 77 -3.40 0.85 -5.65
C MET A 77 -4.00 1.08 -4.26
N LEU A 78 -5.21 1.65 -4.18
CA LEU A 78 -5.96 1.77 -2.93
C LEU A 78 -6.21 0.38 -2.32
N ASP A 79 -6.65 -0.58 -3.14
CA ASP A 79 -6.97 -1.93 -2.70
C ASP A 79 -5.73 -2.68 -2.16
N ILE A 80 -4.56 -2.46 -2.78
CA ILE A 80 -3.27 -2.97 -2.29
C ILE A 80 -2.88 -2.28 -0.98
N CYS A 81 -2.99 -0.95 -0.91
CA CYS A 81 -2.68 -0.17 0.27
C CYS A 81 -3.47 -0.65 1.49
N VAL A 82 -4.80 -0.75 1.34
CA VAL A 82 -5.70 -1.18 2.40
C VAL A 82 -5.37 -2.61 2.85
N LYS A 83 -5.09 -3.54 1.92
CA LYS A 83 -4.65 -4.90 2.28
C LYS A 83 -3.37 -4.89 3.12
N LYS A 84 -2.36 -4.11 2.72
CA LYS A 84 -1.07 -4.06 3.41
C LYS A 84 -1.16 -3.41 4.79
N VAL A 85 -1.92 -2.33 4.91
CA VAL A 85 -2.19 -1.68 6.20
C VAL A 85 -2.98 -2.62 7.12
N ASN A 86 -3.96 -3.35 6.59
CA ASN A 86 -4.70 -4.35 7.39
C ASN A 86 -3.80 -5.51 7.84
N GLU A 87 -2.89 -6.00 6.98
CA GLU A 87 -1.89 -7.01 7.39
C GLU A 87 -1.02 -6.49 8.54
N LEU A 88 -0.53 -5.25 8.46
CA LEU A 88 0.24 -4.61 9.55
C LEU A 88 -0.58 -4.48 10.83
N SER A 89 -1.87 -4.13 10.70
CA SER A 89 -2.77 -4.00 11.84
C SER A 89 -3.07 -5.34 12.51
N GLN A 90 -3.29 -6.40 11.72
CA GLN A 90 -3.47 -7.77 12.22
C GLN A 90 -2.25 -8.26 13.01
N HIS A 91 -1.05 -7.83 12.62
CA HIS A 91 0.20 -8.15 13.31
C HIS A 91 0.57 -7.18 14.44
N GLN A 92 -0.35 -6.29 14.84
CA GLN A 92 -0.12 -5.30 15.91
C GLN A 92 1.10 -4.40 15.66
N MET A 93 1.40 -4.12 14.39
CA MET A 93 2.48 -3.22 13.99
C MET A 93 2.00 -1.78 13.86
N VAL A 94 0.75 -1.59 13.43
CA VAL A 94 0.10 -0.29 13.19
C VAL A 94 -1.34 -0.32 13.71
N GLU A 95 -1.79 0.77 14.30
CA GLU A 95 -3.19 1.02 14.64
C GLU A 95 -3.80 1.98 13.62
N ILE A 96 -5.07 1.74 13.30
CA ILE A 96 -5.88 2.61 12.45
C ILE A 96 -6.90 3.29 13.38
N ASP A 97 -7.01 4.60 13.27
CA ASP A 97 -7.99 5.35 14.06
C ASP A 97 -9.45 4.95 13.71
N LYS A 98 -10.40 5.35 14.56
CA LYS A 98 -11.83 5.04 14.47
C LYS A 98 -12.45 5.40 13.12
N ASP A 99 -11.94 6.46 12.49
CA ASP A 99 -12.42 6.91 11.19
C ASP A 99 -11.81 6.11 10.02
N GLY A 100 -10.82 5.25 10.27
CA GLY A 100 -10.18 4.41 9.27
C GLY A 100 -9.10 5.12 8.42
N PHE A 101 -8.78 6.38 8.76
CA PHE A 101 -7.89 7.23 7.95
C PHE A 101 -6.48 7.38 8.52
N LEU A 102 -6.37 7.63 9.82
CA LEU A 102 -5.08 7.92 10.46
C LEU A 102 -4.38 6.61 10.83
N LEU A 103 -3.05 6.60 10.64
CA LEU A 103 -2.18 5.48 10.92
C LEU A 103 -1.21 5.86 12.03
N SER A 104 -1.16 5.05 13.08
CA SER A 104 -0.24 5.22 14.20
C SER A 104 0.62 3.96 14.38
N PRO A 105 1.95 4.08 14.45
CA PRO A 105 2.80 2.92 14.73
C PRO A 105 2.60 2.44 16.17
N LEU A 106 2.65 1.13 16.37
CA LEU A 106 2.66 0.49 17.69
C LEU A 106 4.10 0.13 18.11
N ASP A 107 4.31 -0.20 19.39
CA ASP A 107 5.63 -0.55 19.91
C ASP A 107 6.31 -1.72 19.18
N PRO A 108 5.60 -2.82 18.84
CA PRO A 108 6.19 -3.89 18.03
C PRO A 108 6.68 -3.40 16.67
N GLY A 109 5.92 -2.51 16.02
CA GLY A 109 6.30 -1.92 14.73
C GLY A 109 7.55 -1.05 14.83
N ARG A 110 7.63 -0.21 15.87
CA ARG A 110 8.83 0.61 16.16
C ARG A 110 10.06 -0.26 16.39
N LEU A 111 9.92 -1.32 17.20
CA LEU A 111 11.00 -2.24 17.49
C LEU A 111 11.46 -3.00 16.23
N MET A 112 10.52 -3.42 15.38
CA MET A 112 10.82 -4.09 14.12
C MET A 112 11.71 -3.23 13.22
N THR A 113 11.39 -1.94 13.04
CA THR A 113 12.19 -1.05 12.20
C THR A 113 13.59 -0.82 12.78
N VAL A 114 13.73 -0.75 14.10
CA VAL A 114 15.03 -0.54 14.76
C VAL A 114 15.90 -1.81 14.73
N LEU A 115 15.29 -3.00 14.86
CA LEU A 115 16.02 -4.26 14.96
C LEU A 115 16.46 -4.84 13.61
N PHE A 116 15.76 -4.52 12.52
CA PHE A 116 15.98 -5.16 11.22
C PHE A 116 16.61 -4.24 10.15
N GLU A 117 17.07 -3.03 10.50
CA GLU A 117 17.68 -2.05 9.58
C GLU A 117 16.98 -2.01 8.21
N ILE A 118 15.66 -1.81 8.21
CA ILE A 118 14.85 -1.64 7.00
C ILE A 118 15.18 -0.29 6.35
#